data_AF-A0A542Q5E4-F1
#
_entry.id   AF-A0A542Q5E4-F1
#
_cell.length_a   1.000
_cell.length_b   1.000
_cell.length_c   1.000
_cell.angle_alpha   90.00
_cell.angle_beta   90.00
_cell.angle_gamma   90.00
#
_symmetry.space_group_name_H-M   'P 1'
#
loop_
_entity.id
_entity.type
_entity.pdbx_description
1 polymer ?
#
loop_
_entity_poly.entity_id
_entity_poly.type
_entity_poly.pdbx_seq_one_letter_code
_entity_poly.pdbx_strand_id
1 'polypeptide(L)'
;MRLRERVRPVLTRLLAAPRALPALRGLYPALWRRAAGRHSAGGSLPTAAFLRRRMLVLPALAVVSLALSAAAYADVHGRTQWLRDRCAPALVDLAQARTSLELAQGQADVRLLQTKKPGLVELGETYRSLLTEATQSLSRVARSGALHKGQEQELRVVSGLVVAYGDKIAWAERNRTSDVLRRAGVAYAEDMLRGRHRAVAPGTAQEPISILERLQELERQLHRKNHDLAAWSPLTLTGAAAAALAAVLFAFVLLGTSVFLVDRLRLISVQLAVAAVPVLLTPVLLACGGFGEHAAQERARAAVGGLDAVPAGATAPRRIESAAQEAKAAMREAHPEGWSLTAGIVVPAGGVGALACGVTLFLYGRPYPAVRTRRKLRNA
;
A
#
# COMPACT_ATOMS: atom_id res chain seq x y z
N MET A 1 31.46 -19.69 32.00
CA MET A 1 30.86 -19.23 33.28
C MET A 1 30.57 -17.72 33.35
N ARG A 2 31.37 -16.82 32.74
CA ARG A 2 31.20 -15.34 32.83
C ARG A 2 30.01 -14.71 32.08
N LEU A 3 29.36 -15.41 31.14
CA LEU A 3 28.13 -14.87 30.51
C LEU A 3 26.91 -14.91 31.44
N ARG A 4 26.86 -15.83 32.40
CA ARG A 4 25.68 -16.04 33.26
C ARG A 4 25.49 -14.93 34.30
N GLU A 5 26.57 -14.24 34.67
CA GLU A 5 26.53 -13.12 35.63
C GLU A 5 26.15 -11.78 35.00
N ARG A 6 26.43 -11.55 33.71
CA ARG A 6 26.08 -10.29 33.03
C ARG A 6 24.61 -10.22 32.59
N VAL A 7 23.94 -11.34 32.33
CA VAL A 7 22.52 -11.32 31.93
C VAL A 7 21.58 -11.16 33.13
N ARG A 8 22.01 -11.61 34.33
CA ARG A 8 21.21 -11.57 35.56
C ARG A 8 20.69 -10.17 35.95
N PRO A 9 21.49 -9.08 35.92
CA PRO A 9 21.02 -7.73 36.27
C PRO A 9 20.07 -7.11 35.23
N VAL A 10 20.22 -7.45 33.95
CA VAL A 10 19.32 -6.97 32.88
C VAL A 10 17.99 -7.70 32.94
N LEU A 11 18.02 -9.02 33.18
CA LEU A 11 16.82 -9.82 33.45
C LEU A 11 16.11 -9.37 34.71
N THR A 12 16.80 -9.05 35.81
CA THR A 12 16.13 -8.53 37.01
C THR A 12 15.58 -7.12 36.83
N ARG A 13 16.17 -6.25 35.99
CA ARG A 13 15.56 -4.95 35.64
C ARG A 13 14.32 -5.11 34.75
N LEU A 14 14.35 -5.99 33.75
CA LEU A 14 13.17 -6.32 32.93
C LEU A 14 12.09 -7.08 33.73
N LEU A 15 12.47 -7.87 34.73
CA LEU A 15 11.56 -8.58 35.65
C LEU A 15 11.13 -7.71 36.86
N ALA A 16 11.79 -6.59 37.12
CA ALA A 16 11.37 -5.56 38.10
C ALA A 16 10.46 -4.47 37.46
N ALA A 17 10.32 -4.49 36.13
CA ALA A 17 9.35 -3.71 35.38
C ALA A 17 7.85 -3.95 35.70
N PRO A 18 7.37 -5.03 36.36
CA PRO A 18 5.96 -5.09 36.76
C PRO A 18 5.57 -4.06 37.83
N ARG A 19 6.53 -3.32 38.41
CA ARG A 19 6.26 -2.12 39.23
C ARG A 19 5.94 -0.86 38.40
N ALA A 20 6.22 -0.85 37.09
CA ALA A 20 5.90 0.24 36.19
C ALA A 20 4.49 0.14 35.55
N LEU A 21 3.66 -0.80 35.99
CA LEU A 21 2.27 -0.98 35.54
C LEU A 21 1.17 -0.40 36.47
N PRO A 22 1.39 0.63 37.34
CA PRO A 22 0.31 1.14 38.18
C PRO A 22 -0.81 1.79 37.34
N ALA A 23 -0.46 2.36 36.18
CA ALA A 23 -1.43 3.01 35.28
C ALA A 23 -2.49 2.03 34.72
N LEU A 24 -2.08 0.89 34.19
CA LEU A 24 -3.00 -0.15 33.68
C LEU A 24 -3.81 -0.81 34.80
N ARG A 25 -3.24 -0.89 36.01
CA ARG A 25 -3.89 -1.45 37.19
C ARG A 25 -5.01 -0.55 37.73
N GLY A 26 -4.85 0.77 37.60
CA GLY A 26 -5.82 1.78 38.01
C GLY A 26 -6.98 1.95 37.03
N LEU A 27 -6.73 1.83 35.73
CA LEU A 27 -7.75 2.03 34.69
C LEU A 27 -8.84 0.92 34.68
N TYR A 28 -8.46 -0.35 34.91
CA TYR A 28 -9.42 -1.46 34.89
C TYR A 28 -9.14 -2.52 35.98
N PRO A 29 -9.37 -2.19 37.27
CA PRO A 29 -9.01 -3.04 38.40
C PRO A 29 -9.80 -4.36 38.43
N ALA A 30 -11.03 -4.39 37.91
CA ALA A 30 -11.82 -5.61 37.79
C ALA A 30 -11.26 -6.58 36.72
N LEU A 31 -10.88 -6.05 35.56
CA LEU A 31 -10.27 -6.85 34.48
C LEU A 31 -8.89 -7.36 34.88
N TRP A 32 -8.08 -6.54 35.57
CA TRP A 32 -6.76 -6.97 36.06
C TRP A 32 -6.87 -8.08 37.10
N ARG A 33 -7.81 -7.98 38.05
CA ARG A 33 -8.08 -9.05 39.02
C ARG A 33 -8.43 -10.36 38.31
N ARG A 34 -9.32 -10.31 37.32
CA ARG A 34 -9.67 -11.47 36.48
C ARG A 34 -8.49 -11.97 35.65
N ALA A 35 -7.64 -11.08 35.15
CA ALA A 35 -6.43 -11.41 34.40
C ALA A 35 -5.43 -12.18 35.26
N ALA A 36 -5.20 -11.72 36.49
CA ALA A 36 -4.32 -12.32 37.48
C ALA A 36 -4.94 -13.48 38.28
N GLY A 37 -6.13 -13.97 37.88
CA GLY A 37 -6.79 -15.11 38.54
C GLY A 37 -7.35 -14.84 39.94
N ARG A 38 -7.48 -13.57 40.35
CA ARG A 38 -8.07 -13.14 41.63
C ARG A 38 -9.56 -12.84 41.42
N HIS A 39 -10.46 -13.59 42.05
CA HIS A 39 -11.90 -13.30 42.01
C HIS A 39 -12.30 -12.32 43.12
N SER A 40 -13.27 -11.44 42.85
CA SER A 40 -13.71 -10.38 43.77
C SER A 40 -14.47 -10.89 45.01
N ALA A 41 -14.83 -12.18 45.07
CA ALA A 41 -15.66 -12.77 46.13
C ALA A 41 -14.91 -13.80 47.01
N GLY A 42 -13.60 -13.63 47.22
CA GLY A 42 -12.82 -14.44 48.18
C GLY A 42 -12.45 -15.87 47.75
N GLY A 43 -13.09 -16.44 46.73
CA GLY A 43 -12.76 -17.77 46.19
C GLY A 43 -11.64 -17.73 45.13
N SER A 44 -10.56 -18.50 45.30
CA SER A 44 -9.58 -18.71 44.24
C SER A 44 -10.09 -19.75 43.24
N LEU A 45 -10.05 -19.46 41.93
CA LEU A 45 -10.29 -20.50 40.92
C LEU A 45 -9.25 -21.62 41.09
N PRO A 46 -9.63 -22.90 40.89
CA PRO A 46 -8.68 -23.99 40.87
C PRO A 46 -7.64 -23.72 39.77
N THR A 47 -6.35 -23.82 40.12
CA THR A 47 -5.21 -23.47 39.26
C THR A 47 -5.30 -24.13 37.88
N ALA A 48 -5.75 -25.39 37.84
CA ALA A 48 -5.93 -26.15 36.60
C ALA A 48 -6.98 -25.54 35.65
N ALA A 49 -8.12 -25.06 36.16
CA ALA A 49 -9.17 -24.47 35.34
C ALA A 49 -8.74 -23.12 34.74
N PHE A 50 -8.01 -22.31 35.52
CA PHE A 50 -7.45 -21.05 35.05
C PHE A 50 -6.42 -21.26 33.94
N LEU A 51 -5.47 -22.18 34.13
CA LEU A 51 -4.45 -22.51 33.13
C LEU A 51 -5.07 -23.09 31.85
N ARG A 52 -6.06 -23.99 31.96
CA ARG A 52 -6.77 -24.54 30.80
C ARG A 52 -7.47 -23.47 29.97
N ARG A 53 -8.10 -22.48 30.61
CA ARG A 53 -8.72 -21.36 29.89
C ARG A 53 -7.66 -20.50 29.18
N ARG A 54 -6.54 -20.19 29.85
CA ARG A 54 -5.46 -19.38 29.27
C ARG A 54 -4.73 -20.10 28.13
N MET A 55 -4.65 -21.42 28.18
CA MET A 55 -4.10 -22.28 27.12
C MET A 55 -4.81 -22.09 25.79
N LEU A 56 -6.11 -21.78 25.78
CA LEU A 56 -6.87 -21.52 24.54
C LEU A 56 -6.89 -20.03 24.20
N VAL A 57 -7.10 -19.17 25.20
CA VAL A 57 -7.29 -17.73 24.98
C VAL A 57 -6.02 -17.04 24.45
N LEU A 58 -4.84 -17.37 24.98
CA LEU A 58 -3.59 -16.74 24.55
C LEU A 58 -3.21 -17.06 23.09
N PRO A 59 -3.14 -18.33 22.65
CA PRO A 59 -2.84 -18.62 21.24
C PRO A 59 -3.94 -18.12 20.32
N ALA A 60 -5.22 -18.15 20.72
CA ALA A 60 -6.30 -17.58 19.90
C ALA A 60 -6.12 -16.07 19.69
N LEU A 61 -5.85 -15.31 20.76
CA LEU A 61 -5.58 -13.87 20.65
C LEU A 61 -4.34 -13.58 19.80
N ALA A 62 -3.28 -14.37 19.96
CA ALA A 62 -2.07 -14.25 19.15
C ALA A 62 -2.36 -14.46 17.66
N VAL A 63 -3.05 -15.56 17.31
CA VAL A 63 -3.41 -15.86 15.91
C VAL A 63 -4.32 -14.79 15.31
N VAL A 64 -5.32 -14.32 16.07
CA VAL A 64 -6.20 -13.23 15.62
C VAL A 64 -5.42 -11.94 15.37
N SER A 65 -4.53 -11.56 16.30
CA SER A 65 -3.67 -10.39 16.16
C SER A 65 -2.76 -10.50 14.93
N LEU A 66 -2.15 -11.67 14.71
CA LEU A 66 -1.26 -11.93 13.57
C LEU A 66 -2.03 -11.87 12.25
N ALA A 67 -3.20 -12.52 12.19
CA ALA A 67 -4.04 -12.54 11.00
C ALA A 67 -4.52 -11.14 10.61
N LEU A 68 -4.99 -10.35 11.57
CA LEU A 68 -5.43 -8.97 11.32
C LEU A 68 -4.26 -8.07 10.90
N SER A 69 -3.10 -8.20 11.55
CA SER A 69 -1.90 -7.41 11.18
C SER A 69 -1.41 -7.77 9.79
N ALA A 70 -1.36 -9.06 9.46
CA ALA A 70 -0.94 -9.54 8.15
C ALA A 70 -1.92 -9.10 7.05
N ALA A 71 -3.23 -9.16 7.30
CA ALA A 71 -4.25 -8.69 6.36
C ALA A 71 -4.14 -7.17 6.12
N ALA A 72 -3.99 -6.38 7.19
CA ALA A 72 -3.82 -4.93 7.09
C ALA A 72 -2.55 -4.56 6.31
N TYR A 73 -1.44 -5.24 6.59
CA TYR A 73 -0.19 -5.04 5.85
C TYR A 73 -0.31 -5.45 4.38
N ALA A 74 -0.91 -6.61 4.10
CA ALA A 74 -1.05 -7.11 2.73
C ALA A 74 -1.92 -6.19 1.85
N ASP A 75 -2.94 -5.54 2.42
CA ASP A 75 -3.73 -4.56 1.68
C ASP A 75 -2.91 -3.30 1.34
N VAL A 76 -2.16 -2.75 2.29
CA VAL A 76 -1.26 -1.61 2.03
C VAL A 76 -0.21 -1.99 0.97
N HIS A 77 0.42 -3.16 1.13
CA HIS A 77 1.42 -3.67 0.20
C HIS A 77 0.88 -3.90 -1.21
N GLY A 78 -0.31 -4.49 -1.33
CA GLY A 78 -0.97 -4.69 -2.62
C GLY A 78 -1.26 -3.38 -3.35
N ARG A 79 -1.66 -2.33 -2.61
CA ARG A 79 -1.85 -0.99 -3.19
C ARG A 79 -0.54 -0.36 -3.63
N THR A 80 0.52 -0.49 -2.84
CA THR A 80 1.86 -0.02 -3.20
C THR A 80 2.32 -0.65 -4.51
N GLN A 81 2.18 -1.98 -4.64
CA GLN A 81 2.51 -2.71 -5.87
C GLN A 81 1.67 -2.25 -7.05
N TRP A 82 0.35 -2.10 -6.87
CA TRP A 82 -0.55 -1.66 -7.93
C TRP A 82 -0.21 -0.24 -8.42
N LEU A 83 0.09 0.68 -7.50
CA LEU A 83 0.53 2.03 -7.83
C LEU A 83 1.85 2.04 -8.61
N ARG A 84 2.84 1.29 -8.12
CA ARG A 84 4.18 1.19 -8.71
C ARG A 84 4.17 0.57 -10.10
N ASP A 85 3.44 -0.53 -10.26
CA ASP A 85 3.54 -1.39 -11.44
C ASP A 85 2.53 -1.01 -12.54
N ARG A 86 1.47 -0.26 -12.20
CA ARG A 86 0.39 0.06 -13.14
C ARG A 86 0.09 1.55 -13.23
N CYS A 87 -0.27 2.17 -12.10
CA CYS A 87 -0.83 3.52 -12.11
C CYS A 87 0.19 4.61 -12.45
N ALA A 88 1.35 4.61 -11.78
CA ALA A 88 2.39 5.61 -12.04
C ALA A 88 2.93 5.52 -13.48
N PRO A 89 3.27 4.32 -14.03
CA PRO A 89 3.64 4.19 -15.44
C PRO A 89 2.54 4.67 -16.41
N ALA A 90 1.27 4.36 -16.13
CA ALA A 90 0.17 4.78 -16.99
C ALA A 90 -0.01 6.31 -17.01
N LEU A 91 0.16 6.99 -15.88
CA LEU A 91 0.13 8.46 -15.82
C LEU A 91 1.28 9.09 -16.61
N VAL A 92 2.48 8.51 -16.51
CA VAL A 92 3.65 8.94 -17.28
C VAL A 92 3.41 8.77 -18.78
N ASP A 93 2.91 7.61 -19.21
CA ASP A 93 2.63 7.34 -20.63
C ASP A 93 1.48 8.20 -21.18
N LEU A 94 0.45 8.52 -20.38
CA LEU A 94 -0.60 9.46 -20.79
C LEU A 94 -0.05 10.88 -20.99
N ALA A 95 0.76 11.37 -20.05
CA ALA A 95 1.40 12.68 -20.16
C ALA A 95 2.36 12.74 -21.38
N GLN A 96 3.09 11.65 -21.64
CA GLN A 96 3.93 11.53 -22.83
C GLN A 96 3.08 11.59 -24.11
N ALA A 97 1.98 10.84 -24.18
CA ALA A 97 1.09 10.87 -25.33
C ALA A 97 0.51 12.28 -25.58
N ARG A 98 0.04 12.95 -24.52
CA ARG A 98 -0.49 14.32 -24.59
C ARG A 98 0.56 15.29 -25.14
N THR A 99 1.76 15.31 -24.56
CA THR A 99 2.81 16.24 -24.95
C THR A 99 3.37 15.94 -26.34
N SER A 100 3.54 14.67 -26.73
CA SER A 100 3.97 14.29 -28.08
C SER A 100 2.92 14.67 -29.15
N LEU A 101 1.62 14.56 -28.86
CA LEU A 101 0.56 15.02 -29.77
C LEU A 101 0.57 16.55 -29.95
N GLU A 102 0.71 17.30 -28.86
CA GLU A 102 0.79 18.77 -28.91
C GLU A 102 2.03 19.25 -29.68
N LEU A 103 3.18 18.60 -29.49
CA LEU A 103 4.40 18.87 -30.25
C LEU A 103 4.26 18.47 -31.72
N ALA A 104 3.60 17.36 -32.02
CA ALA A 104 3.33 16.94 -33.39
C ALA A 104 2.47 17.98 -34.12
N GLN A 105 1.42 18.50 -33.48
CA GLN A 105 0.60 19.57 -34.04
C GLN A 105 1.42 20.84 -34.27
N GLY A 106 2.23 21.25 -33.30
CA GLY A 106 3.11 22.42 -33.46
C GLY A 106 4.07 22.27 -34.64
N GLN A 107 4.61 21.08 -34.86
CA GLN A 107 5.46 20.81 -36.02
C GLN A 107 4.68 20.82 -37.34
N ALA A 108 3.46 20.28 -37.35
CA ALA A 108 2.58 20.34 -38.52
C ALA A 108 2.23 21.80 -38.88
N ASP A 109 1.89 22.63 -37.90
CA ASP A 109 1.60 24.06 -38.08
C ASP A 109 2.78 24.81 -38.70
N VAL A 110 3.98 24.64 -38.13
CA VAL A 110 5.20 25.29 -38.65
C VAL A 110 5.50 24.84 -40.08
N ARG A 111 5.47 23.54 -40.35
CA ARG A 111 5.87 22.99 -41.65
C ARG A 111 4.85 23.26 -42.75
N LEU A 112 3.57 23.12 -42.47
CA LEU A 112 2.49 23.25 -43.45
C LEU A 112 1.97 24.68 -43.61
N LEU A 113 1.99 25.51 -42.57
CA LEU A 113 1.38 26.84 -42.61
C LEU A 113 2.40 27.97 -42.69
N GLN A 114 3.56 27.83 -42.06
CA GLN A 114 4.53 28.94 -41.90
C GLN A 114 5.69 28.89 -42.91
N THR A 115 5.88 27.77 -43.62
CA THR A 115 6.96 27.64 -44.62
C THR A 115 6.66 28.46 -45.87
N LYS A 116 7.51 29.47 -46.16
CA LYS A 116 7.38 30.36 -47.34
C LYS A 116 7.48 29.67 -48.71
N LYS A 117 7.97 28.43 -48.77
CA LYS A 117 8.03 27.59 -49.99
C LYS A 117 7.24 26.27 -49.76
N PRO A 118 5.91 26.28 -49.89
CA PRO A 118 5.01 25.19 -49.47
C PRO A 118 5.12 23.86 -50.25
N GLY A 119 6.07 23.72 -51.18
CA GLY A 119 6.25 22.51 -52.00
C GLY A 119 7.55 21.72 -51.78
N LEU A 120 8.48 22.22 -50.95
CA LEU A 120 9.84 21.65 -50.80
C LEU A 120 10.10 20.99 -49.45
N VAL A 121 9.21 21.17 -48.48
CA VAL A 121 9.42 20.68 -47.11
C VAL A 121 8.33 19.66 -46.83
N GLU A 122 8.66 18.38 -47.03
CA GLU A 122 7.79 17.28 -46.63
C GLU A 122 7.56 17.32 -45.12
N LEU A 123 6.42 16.78 -44.71
CA LEU A 123 6.11 16.47 -43.31
C LEU A 123 7.28 15.68 -42.69
N GLY A 124 8.13 16.37 -41.93
CA GLY A 124 9.44 15.85 -41.55
C GLY A 124 9.38 14.64 -40.61
N GLU A 125 10.48 13.90 -40.54
CA GLU A 125 10.65 12.72 -39.68
C GLU A 125 10.26 12.98 -38.23
N THR A 126 10.48 14.21 -37.74
CA THR A 126 10.09 14.64 -36.39
C THR A 126 8.58 14.49 -36.13
N TYR A 127 7.72 14.85 -37.08
CA TYR A 127 6.27 14.71 -36.91
C TYR A 127 5.87 13.25 -36.77
N ARG A 128 6.40 12.40 -37.68
CA ARG A 128 6.10 10.95 -37.68
C ARG A 128 6.59 10.28 -36.41
N SER A 129 7.78 10.65 -35.95
CA SER A 129 8.34 10.17 -34.69
C SER A 129 7.45 10.53 -33.50
N LEU A 130 7.02 11.78 -33.38
CA LEU A 130 6.13 12.24 -32.29
C LEU A 130 4.75 11.56 -32.32
N LEU A 131 4.15 11.38 -33.50
CA LEU A 131 2.87 10.68 -33.63
C LEU A 131 2.99 9.20 -33.29
N THR A 132 4.10 8.57 -33.69
CA THR A 132 4.42 7.17 -33.35
C THR A 132 4.61 7.02 -31.85
N GLU A 133 5.37 7.93 -31.23
CA GLU A 133 5.59 7.95 -29.78
C GLU A 133 4.28 8.11 -29.01
N ALA A 134 3.40 9.01 -29.44
CA ALA A 134 2.09 9.17 -28.83
C ALA A 134 1.28 7.86 -28.91
N THR A 135 1.20 7.26 -30.10
CA THR A 135 0.45 6.02 -30.32
C THR A 135 1.03 4.85 -29.50
N GLN A 136 2.36 4.74 -29.42
CA GLN A 136 3.03 3.73 -28.60
C GLN A 136 2.74 3.94 -27.11
N SER A 137 2.75 5.19 -26.64
CA SER A 137 2.45 5.52 -25.24
C SER A 137 1.00 5.16 -24.89
N LEU A 138 0.03 5.49 -25.74
CA LEU A 138 -1.37 5.05 -25.56
C LEU A 138 -1.51 3.51 -25.54
N SER A 139 -0.77 2.81 -26.40
CA SER A 139 -0.74 1.35 -26.41
C SER A 139 -0.16 0.76 -25.12
N ARG A 140 0.86 1.40 -24.52
CA ARG A 140 1.40 1.01 -23.21
C ARG A 140 0.38 1.25 -22.09
N VAL A 141 -0.35 2.38 -22.11
CA VAL A 141 -1.44 2.64 -21.16
C VAL A 141 -2.51 1.55 -21.26
N ALA A 142 -2.92 1.16 -22.47
CA ALA A 142 -3.91 0.10 -22.68
C ALA A 142 -3.46 -1.26 -22.10
N ARG A 143 -2.15 -1.53 -22.08
CA ARG A 143 -1.57 -2.78 -21.55
C ARG A 143 -1.21 -2.71 -20.07
N SER A 144 -1.18 -1.53 -19.47
CA SER A 144 -0.80 -1.32 -18.07
C SER A 144 -1.73 -2.00 -17.06
N GLY A 145 -2.98 -2.27 -17.43
CA GLY A 145 -4.01 -2.77 -16.51
C GLY A 145 -4.37 -1.79 -15.39
N ALA A 146 -4.02 -0.51 -15.54
CA ALA A 146 -4.39 0.56 -14.62
C ALA A 146 -5.85 1.03 -14.80
N LEU A 147 -6.32 0.98 -16.05
CA LEU A 147 -7.64 1.43 -16.49
C LEU A 147 -8.74 0.41 -16.16
N HIS A 148 -9.96 0.90 -15.94
CA HIS A 148 -11.17 0.06 -15.90
C HIS A 148 -11.77 -0.10 -17.30
N LYS A 149 -12.69 -1.06 -17.49
CA LYS A 149 -13.31 -1.35 -18.80
C LYS A 149 -13.85 -0.11 -19.54
N GLY A 150 -14.56 0.77 -18.84
CA GLY A 150 -15.01 2.06 -19.41
C GLY A 150 -13.87 2.99 -19.87
N GLN A 151 -12.81 3.13 -19.08
CA GLN A 151 -11.62 3.90 -19.43
C GLN A 151 -10.83 3.27 -20.58
N GLU A 152 -10.76 1.94 -20.64
CA GLU A 152 -10.14 1.23 -21.75
C GLU A 152 -10.91 1.48 -23.06
N GLN A 153 -12.24 1.50 -22.99
CA GLN A 153 -13.07 1.83 -24.15
C GLN A 153 -12.85 3.27 -24.60
N GLU A 154 -12.79 4.21 -23.65
CA GLU A 154 -12.47 5.61 -23.92
C GLU A 154 -11.08 5.77 -24.55
N LEU A 155 -10.07 5.06 -24.04
CA LEU A 155 -8.73 5.05 -24.62
C LEU A 155 -8.70 4.49 -26.05
N ARG A 156 -9.53 3.49 -26.38
CA ARG A 156 -9.68 2.99 -27.75
C ARG A 156 -10.29 4.05 -28.67
N VAL A 157 -11.31 4.78 -28.20
CA VAL A 157 -11.88 5.91 -28.95
C VAL A 157 -10.81 6.97 -29.20
N VAL A 158 -10.04 7.34 -28.18
CA VAL A 158 -8.92 8.29 -28.30
C VAL A 158 -7.89 7.79 -29.32
N SER A 159 -7.51 6.51 -29.27
CA SER A 159 -6.57 5.93 -30.23
C SER A 159 -7.12 5.98 -31.67
N GLY A 160 -8.41 5.72 -31.87
CA GLY A 160 -9.07 5.88 -33.16
C GLY A 160 -9.09 7.33 -33.65
N LEU A 161 -9.34 8.29 -32.76
CA LEU A 161 -9.30 9.72 -33.06
C LEU A 161 -7.89 10.21 -33.41
N VAL A 162 -6.85 9.67 -32.78
CA VAL A 162 -5.44 9.99 -33.11
C VAL A 162 -5.08 9.51 -34.52
N VAL A 163 -5.57 8.34 -34.95
CA VAL A 163 -5.40 7.88 -36.34
C VAL A 163 -6.09 8.84 -37.31
N ALA A 164 -7.34 9.20 -37.03
CA ALA A 164 -8.10 10.13 -37.86
C ALA A 164 -7.46 11.54 -37.90
N TYR A 165 -6.86 11.99 -36.79
CA TYR A 165 -6.02 13.19 -36.74
C TYR A 165 -4.83 13.10 -37.72
N GLY A 166 -4.10 11.98 -37.67
CA GLY A 166 -2.98 11.71 -38.59
C GLY A 166 -3.40 11.73 -40.05
N ASP A 167 -4.57 11.18 -40.37
CA ASP A 167 -5.13 11.18 -41.72
C ASP A 167 -5.45 12.59 -42.23
N LYS A 168 -5.90 13.50 -41.35
CA LYS A 168 -6.21 14.89 -41.70
C LYS A 168 -4.95 15.71 -41.96
N ILE A 169 -3.89 15.50 -41.18
CA ILE A 169 -2.58 16.08 -41.47
C ILE A 169 -2.01 15.51 -42.79
N ALA A 170 -2.13 14.20 -43.01
CA ALA A 170 -1.68 13.59 -44.27
C ALA A 170 -2.49 14.10 -45.48
N TRP A 171 -3.78 14.37 -45.30
CA TRP A 171 -4.61 15.03 -46.32
C TRP A 171 -4.14 16.46 -46.60
N ALA A 172 -3.79 17.24 -45.58
CA ALA A 172 -3.22 18.57 -45.75
C ALA A 172 -1.90 18.54 -46.53
N GLU A 173 -1.01 17.58 -46.22
CA GLU A 173 0.26 17.36 -46.94
C GLU A 173 0.03 16.99 -48.41
N ARG A 174 -0.89 16.07 -48.71
CA ARG A 174 -1.24 15.71 -50.12
C ARG A 174 -1.77 16.90 -50.91
N ASN A 175 -2.44 17.84 -50.25
CA ASN A 175 -2.99 19.05 -50.86
C ASN A 175 -2.08 20.27 -50.71
N ARG A 176 -0.76 20.07 -50.57
CA ARG A 176 0.21 21.16 -50.35
C ARG A 176 0.17 22.29 -51.38
N THR A 177 -0.28 22.01 -52.61
CA THR A 177 -0.41 23.00 -53.70
C THR A 177 -1.62 23.91 -53.56
N SER A 178 -2.63 23.53 -52.77
CA SER A 178 -3.84 24.32 -52.52
C SER A 178 -3.80 24.90 -51.12
N ASP A 179 -3.57 26.21 -51.01
CA ASP A 179 -3.51 26.92 -49.72
C ASP A 179 -4.78 26.74 -48.89
N VAL A 180 -5.96 26.74 -49.54
CA VAL A 180 -7.25 26.60 -48.88
C VAL A 180 -7.41 25.19 -48.30
N LEU A 181 -7.15 24.14 -49.09
CA LEU A 181 -7.29 22.77 -48.63
C LEU A 181 -6.24 22.42 -47.58
N ARG A 182 -4.99 22.86 -47.76
CA ARG A 182 -3.92 22.68 -46.78
C ARG A 182 -4.29 23.29 -45.42
N ARG A 183 -4.73 24.55 -45.40
CA ARG A 183 -5.18 25.24 -44.18
C ARG A 183 -6.39 24.57 -43.55
N ALA A 184 -7.39 24.19 -44.35
CA ALA A 184 -8.56 23.50 -43.85
C ALA A 184 -8.21 22.17 -43.18
N GLY A 185 -7.23 21.44 -43.72
CA GLY A 185 -6.80 20.15 -43.19
C GLY A 185 -6.10 20.27 -41.84
N VAL A 186 -5.17 21.23 -41.74
CA VAL A 186 -4.49 21.54 -40.48
C VAL A 186 -5.47 22.08 -39.44
N ALA A 187 -6.38 22.98 -39.83
CA ALA A 187 -7.40 23.53 -38.92
C ALA A 187 -8.36 22.46 -38.41
N TYR A 188 -8.79 21.52 -39.26
CA TYR A 188 -9.63 20.41 -38.84
C TYR A 188 -8.90 19.45 -37.89
N ALA A 189 -7.62 19.14 -38.17
CA ALA A 189 -6.80 18.32 -37.28
C ALA A 189 -6.59 19.01 -35.92
N GLU A 190 -6.34 20.32 -35.93
CA GLU A 190 -6.22 21.12 -34.72
C GLU A 190 -7.53 21.14 -33.92
N ASP A 191 -8.68 21.24 -34.60
CA ASP A 191 -9.98 21.20 -33.96
C ASP A 191 -10.28 19.84 -33.34
N MET A 192 -9.94 18.74 -34.00
CA MET A 192 -10.02 17.39 -33.41
C MET A 192 -9.14 17.25 -32.16
N LEU A 193 -7.95 17.85 -32.18
CA LEU A 193 -6.99 17.75 -31.10
C LEU A 193 -7.39 18.60 -29.89
N ARG A 194 -7.79 19.86 -30.13
CA ARG A 194 -7.98 20.90 -29.09
C ARG A 194 -9.44 21.33 -28.87
N GLY A 195 -10.37 21.01 -29.77
CA GLY A 195 -11.79 21.42 -29.67
C GLY A 195 -12.04 22.92 -29.87
N ARG A 196 -11.19 23.63 -30.64
CA ARG A 196 -11.10 25.10 -30.64
C ARG A 196 -12.35 25.83 -31.19
N HIS A 197 -13.25 25.18 -31.94
CA HIS A 197 -14.39 25.84 -32.60
C HIS A 197 -15.74 25.81 -31.86
N ARG A 198 -15.80 25.47 -30.57
CA ARG A 198 -17.06 25.54 -29.81
C ARG A 198 -16.98 26.48 -28.60
N ALA A 199 -17.53 27.68 -28.76
CA ALA A 199 -18.02 28.46 -27.62
C ALA A 199 -19.22 27.73 -27.01
N VAL A 200 -18.98 26.93 -25.97
CA VAL A 200 -20.04 26.22 -25.25
C VAL A 200 -20.75 27.21 -24.32
N ALA A 201 -22.07 27.30 -24.44
CA ALA A 201 -22.89 28.06 -23.51
C ALA A 201 -22.80 27.43 -22.10
N PRO A 202 -22.64 28.22 -21.03
CA PRO A 202 -22.49 27.68 -19.67
C PRO A 202 -23.76 26.95 -19.23
N GLY A 203 -23.65 25.66 -18.88
CA GLY A 203 -24.74 24.90 -18.22
C GLY A 203 -25.00 23.48 -18.73
N THR A 204 -24.45 23.06 -19.87
CA THR A 204 -24.60 21.68 -20.35
C THR A 204 -23.39 20.83 -19.98
N ALA A 205 -23.59 19.79 -19.17
CA ALA A 205 -22.59 18.75 -18.95
C ALA A 205 -22.36 17.99 -20.27
N GLN A 206 -21.38 18.44 -21.06
CA GLN A 206 -21.01 17.81 -22.33
C GLN A 206 -19.90 16.80 -22.12
N GLU A 207 -20.05 15.63 -22.76
CA GLU A 207 -18.98 14.63 -22.87
C GLU A 207 -17.75 15.27 -23.53
N PRO A 208 -16.52 14.94 -23.08
CA PRO A 208 -15.30 15.46 -23.69
C PRO A 208 -15.27 15.08 -25.17
N ILE A 209 -15.02 16.04 -26.07
CA ILE A 209 -15.16 15.83 -27.52
C ILE A 209 -13.78 15.78 -28.19
N SER A 210 -12.82 16.56 -27.71
CA SER A 210 -11.46 16.58 -28.29
C SER A 210 -10.54 15.49 -27.73
N ILE A 211 -9.49 15.16 -28.48
CA ILE A 211 -8.49 14.16 -28.09
C ILE A 211 -7.81 14.54 -26.77
N LEU A 212 -7.38 15.81 -26.64
CA LEU A 212 -6.66 16.25 -25.44
C LEU A 212 -7.57 16.32 -24.21
N GLU A 213 -8.82 16.75 -24.35
CA GLU A 213 -9.78 16.75 -23.23
C GLU A 213 -10.07 15.34 -22.74
N ARG A 214 -10.23 14.38 -23.67
CA ARG A 214 -10.43 12.96 -23.32
C ARG A 214 -9.21 12.38 -22.61
N LEU A 215 -8.00 12.68 -23.09
CA LEU A 215 -6.75 12.28 -22.42
C LEU A 215 -6.63 12.88 -21.03
N GLN A 216 -6.90 14.19 -20.88
CA GLN A 216 -6.89 14.86 -19.59
C GLN A 216 -7.94 14.29 -18.63
N GLU A 217 -9.12 13.92 -19.13
CA GLU A 217 -10.13 13.29 -18.28
C GLU A 217 -9.69 11.89 -17.81
N LEU A 218 -9.04 11.10 -18.68
CA LEU A 218 -8.40 9.84 -18.28
C LEU A 218 -7.31 10.07 -17.22
N GLU A 219 -6.45 11.08 -17.41
CA GLU A 219 -5.43 11.48 -16.43
C GLU A 219 -6.07 11.88 -15.09
N ARG A 220 -7.13 12.70 -15.09
CA ARG A 220 -7.85 13.12 -13.87
C ARG A 220 -8.50 11.93 -13.16
N GLN A 221 -9.08 11.00 -13.90
CA GLN A 221 -9.66 9.80 -13.32
C GLN A 221 -8.59 8.90 -12.69
N LEU A 222 -7.43 8.75 -13.33
CA LEU A 222 -6.30 8.02 -12.76
C LEU A 222 -5.70 8.74 -11.54
N HIS A 223 -5.62 10.06 -11.55
CA HIS A 223 -5.21 10.85 -10.38
C HIS A 223 -6.17 10.68 -9.21
N ARG A 224 -7.49 10.71 -9.45
CA ARG A 224 -8.50 10.43 -8.42
C ARG A 224 -8.34 9.01 -7.86
N LYS A 225 -8.18 8.02 -8.73
CA LYS A 225 -7.92 6.63 -8.29
C LYS A 225 -6.62 6.50 -7.49
N ASN A 226 -5.56 7.19 -7.90
CA ASN A 226 -4.30 7.25 -7.17
C ASN A 226 -4.50 7.90 -5.79
N HIS A 227 -5.29 8.97 -5.71
CA HIS A 227 -5.68 9.60 -4.45
C HIS A 227 -6.38 8.61 -3.52
N ASP A 228 -7.33 7.85 -4.04
CA ASP A 228 -8.11 6.88 -3.26
C ASP A 228 -7.24 5.72 -2.76
N LEU A 229 -6.26 5.30 -3.56
CA LEU A 229 -5.33 4.23 -3.19
C LEU A 229 -4.30 4.66 -2.16
N ALA A 230 -3.81 5.89 -2.28
CA ALA A 230 -2.93 6.50 -1.30
C ALA A 230 -3.68 6.94 -0.04
N ALA A 231 -5.02 6.99 -0.04
CA ALA A 231 -5.78 7.26 1.18
C ALA A 231 -5.80 6.02 2.09
N TRP A 232 -5.73 6.24 3.40
CA TRP A 232 -6.00 5.19 4.37
C TRP A 232 -7.43 4.67 4.16
N SER A 233 -7.56 3.40 3.80
CA SER A 233 -8.88 2.80 3.73
C SER A 233 -9.46 2.66 5.13
N PRO A 234 -10.76 2.95 5.31
CA PRO A 234 -11.42 2.68 6.59
C PRO A 234 -11.30 1.20 6.98
N LEU A 235 -11.20 0.27 6.02
CA LEU A 235 -10.96 -1.14 6.27
C LEU A 235 -9.54 -1.42 6.80
N THR A 236 -8.52 -0.71 6.31
CA THR A 236 -7.16 -0.88 6.85
C THR A 236 -7.03 -0.28 8.23
N LEU A 237 -7.64 0.88 8.47
CA LEU A 237 -7.64 1.53 9.78
C LEU A 237 -8.38 0.69 10.82
N THR A 238 -9.57 0.18 10.48
CA THR A 238 -10.33 -0.68 11.38
C THR A 238 -9.61 -2.00 11.63
N GLY A 239 -9.02 -2.61 10.59
CA GLY A 239 -8.19 -3.82 10.71
C GLY A 239 -6.95 -3.60 11.58
N ALA A 240 -6.23 -2.50 11.38
CA ALA A 240 -5.05 -2.13 12.16
C ALA A 240 -5.41 -1.81 13.62
N ALA A 241 -6.52 -1.10 13.85
CA ALA A 241 -7.02 -0.83 15.19
C ALA A 241 -7.45 -2.11 15.92
N ALA A 242 -8.13 -3.03 15.23
CA ALA A 242 -8.51 -4.33 15.77
C ALA A 242 -7.28 -5.20 16.06
N ALA A 243 -6.27 -5.17 15.18
CA ALA A 243 -4.98 -5.84 15.40
C ALA A 243 -4.24 -5.28 16.62
N ALA A 244 -4.17 -3.94 16.74
CA ALA A 244 -3.56 -3.28 17.89
C ALA A 244 -4.29 -3.62 19.19
N LEU A 245 -5.62 -3.61 19.19
CA LEU A 245 -6.43 -4.01 20.34
C LEU A 245 -6.20 -5.46 20.72
N ALA A 246 -6.14 -6.38 19.75
CA ALA A 246 -5.84 -7.79 19.98
C ALA A 246 -4.44 -8.00 20.55
N ALA A 247 -3.43 -7.27 20.05
CA ALA A 247 -2.06 -7.31 20.57
C ALA A 247 -1.98 -6.79 22.01
N VAL A 248 -2.68 -5.69 22.32
CA VAL A 248 -2.75 -5.14 23.69
C VAL A 248 -3.46 -6.11 24.64
N LEU A 249 -4.58 -6.71 24.20
CA LEU A 249 -5.28 -7.74 24.99
C LEU A 249 -4.40 -8.97 25.21
N PHE A 250 -3.65 -9.42 24.20
CA PHE A 250 -2.68 -10.49 24.32
C PHE A 250 -1.60 -10.16 25.36
N ALA A 251 -0.97 -8.98 25.26
CA ALA A 251 0.04 -8.52 26.21
C ALA A 251 -0.51 -8.44 27.64
N PHE A 252 -1.73 -7.90 27.80
CA PHE A 252 -2.42 -7.78 29.09
C PHE A 252 -2.71 -9.14 29.73
N VAL A 253 -3.23 -10.09 28.95
CA VAL A 253 -3.50 -11.45 29.41
C VAL A 253 -2.21 -12.18 29.74
N LEU A 254 -1.16 -12.00 28.94
CA LEU A 254 0.16 -12.58 29.17
C LEU A 254 0.75 -12.07 30.48
N LEU A 255 0.74 -10.75 30.72
CA LEU A 255 1.19 -10.11 31.94
C LEU A 255 0.43 -10.64 33.17
N GLY A 256 -0.90 -10.70 33.09
CA GLY A 256 -1.73 -11.26 34.16
C GLY A 256 -1.40 -12.74 34.45
N THR A 257 -1.13 -13.52 33.40
CA THR A 257 -0.71 -14.92 33.53
C THR A 257 0.67 -15.04 34.17
N SER A 258 1.64 -14.22 33.76
CA SER A 258 2.98 -14.18 34.34
C SER A 258 2.96 -13.80 35.82
N VAL A 259 2.17 -12.79 36.21
CA VAL A 259 2.00 -12.41 37.62
C VAL A 259 1.36 -13.55 38.42
N PHE A 260 0.35 -14.23 37.87
CA PHE A 260 -0.25 -15.40 38.52
C PHE A 260 0.76 -16.54 38.73
N LEU A 261 1.61 -16.82 37.73
CA LEU A 261 2.68 -17.83 37.82
C LEU A 261 3.71 -17.46 38.90
N VAL A 262 4.10 -16.19 39.00
CA VAL A 262 5.07 -15.73 40.01
C VAL A 262 4.45 -15.71 41.41
N ASP A 263 3.25 -15.16 41.58
CA ASP A 263 2.60 -15.02 42.89
C ASP A 263 2.19 -16.38 43.47
N ARG A 264 1.60 -17.27 42.66
CA ARG A 264 0.99 -18.52 43.14
C ARG A 264 1.91 -19.73 43.01
N LEU A 265 2.72 -19.78 41.95
CA LEU A 265 3.59 -20.92 41.65
C LEU A 265 5.08 -20.60 41.88
N ARG A 266 5.43 -19.35 42.20
CA ARG A 266 6.81 -18.88 42.38
C ARG A 266 7.73 -19.24 41.21
N LEU A 267 7.16 -19.33 40.00
CA LEU A 267 7.81 -19.77 38.77
C LEU A 267 7.95 -18.58 37.81
N ILE A 268 9.19 -18.23 37.46
CA ILE A 268 9.51 -17.25 36.41
C ILE A 268 9.64 -18.03 35.09
N SER A 269 8.60 -18.02 34.26
CA SER A 269 8.61 -18.72 32.98
C SER A 269 9.37 -17.93 31.92
N VAL A 270 10.67 -18.20 31.80
CA VAL A 270 11.51 -17.66 30.70
C VAL A 270 11.00 -18.14 29.34
N GLN A 271 10.50 -19.38 29.26
CA GLN A 271 9.97 -19.95 28.01
C GLN A 271 8.76 -19.19 27.49
N LEU A 272 7.81 -18.81 28.37
CA LEU A 272 6.63 -18.05 27.98
C LEU A 272 7.01 -16.63 27.51
N ALA A 273 7.96 -15.99 28.19
CA ALA A 273 8.46 -14.68 27.79
C ALA A 273 9.11 -14.74 26.40
N VAL A 274 10.00 -15.72 26.16
CA VAL A 274 10.65 -15.91 24.86
C VAL A 274 9.64 -16.22 23.75
N ALA A 275 8.62 -17.04 24.01
CA ALA A 275 7.58 -17.38 23.03
C ALA A 275 6.67 -16.18 22.68
N ALA A 276 6.47 -15.25 23.61
CA ALA A 276 5.63 -14.08 23.39
C ALA A 276 6.30 -12.95 22.62
N VAL A 277 7.64 -12.86 22.65
CA VAL A 277 8.42 -11.83 21.93
C VAL A 277 8.06 -11.76 20.44
N PRO A 278 8.12 -12.85 19.65
CA PRO A 278 7.81 -12.78 18.22
C PRO A 278 6.36 -12.35 17.97
N VAL A 279 5.39 -12.83 18.78
CA VAL A 279 3.97 -12.46 18.65
C VAL A 279 3.76 -10.96 18.84
N LEU A 280 4.45 -10.35 19.80
CA LEU A 280 4.35 -8.91 20.07
C LEU A 280 5.16 -8.07 19.08
N LEU A 281 6.25 -8.61 18.56
CA LEU A 281 7.11 -7.91 17.61
C LEU A 281 6.48 -7.84 16.20
N THR A 282 5.74 -8.87 15.79
CA THR A 282 5.07 -8.91 14.48
C THR A 282 4.19 -7.70 14.17
N PRO A 283 3.18 -7.33 14.99
CA PRO A 283 2.31 -6.18 14.67
C PRO A 283 3.11 -4.87 14.59
N VAL A 284 4.15 -4.71 15.41
CA VAL A 284 5.01 -3.52 15.40
C VAL A 284 5.80 -3.44 14.10
N LEU A 285 6.46 -4.53 13.69
CA LEU A 285 7.24 -4.56 12.45
C LEU A 285 6.36 -4.36 11.21
N LEU A 286 5.19 -5.00 11.16
CA LEU A 286 4.25 -4.84 10.05
C LEU A 286 3.67 -3.42 10.01
N ALA A 287 3.39 -2.80 11.15
CA ALA A 287 2.96 -1.41 11.21
C ALA A 287 4.06 -0.48 10.68
N CYS A 288 5.32 -0.65 11.11
CA CYS A 288 6.45 0.14 10.60
C CYS A 288 6.60 0.01 9.08
N GLY A 289 6.50 -1.20 8.53
CA GLY A 289 6.53 -1.43 7.09
C GLY A 289 5.37 -0.75 6.38
N GLY A 290 4.15 -0.90 6.90
CA GLY A 290 2.96 -0.24 6.34
C GLY A 290 3.05 1.28 6.33
N PHE A 291 3.55 1.90 7.40
CA PHE A 291 3.79 3.36 7.44
C PHE A 291 4.87 3.79 6.44
N GLY A 292 5.97 3.03 6.34
CA GLY A 292 7.04 3.31 5.39
C GLY A 292 6.55 3.26 3.94
N GLU A 293 5.77 2.25 3.58
CA GLU A 293 5.18 2.13 2.25
C GLU A 293 4.16 3.22 1.96
N HIS A 294 3.30 3.55 2.93
CA HIS A 294 2.32 4.63 2.76
C HIS A 294 3.00 6.00 2.53
N ALA A 295 4.06 6.31 3.28
CA ALA A 295 4.82 7.53 3.06
C ALA A 295 5.49 7.57 1.66
N ALA A 296 5.91 6.42 1.13
CA ALA A 296 6.39 6.34 -0.25
C ALA A 296 5.26 6.51 -1.28
N GLN A 297 4.05 6.00 -1.02
CA GLN A 297 2.87 6.25 -1.86
C GLN A 297 2.58 7.75 -1.98
N GLU A 298 2.60 8.49 -0.88
CA GLU A 298 2.40 9.94 -0.89
C GLU A 298 3.49 10.67 -1.69
N ARG A 299 4.77 10.32 -1.51
CA ARG A 299 5.88 10.91 -2.27
C ARG A 299 5.80 10.61 -3.76
N ALA A 300 5.54 9.36 -4.14
CA ALA A 300 5.38 9.00 -5.54
C ALA A 300 4.16 9.69 -6.16
N ARG A 301 3.05 9.80 -5.43
CA ARG A 301 1.89 10.57 -5.86
C ARG A 301 2.24 12.04 -6.09
N ALA A 302 3.00 12.66 -5.19
CA ALA A 302 3.42 14.05 -5.35
C ALA A 302 4.30 14.24 -6.60
N ALA A 303 5.22 13.29 -6.87
CA ALA A 303 6.07 13.34 -8.06
C ALA A 303 5.28 13.25 -9.37
N VAL A 304 4.29 12.36 -9.45
CA VAL A 304 3.47 12.17 -10.65
C VAL A 304 2.34 13.22 -10.75
N GLY A 305 1.95 13.83 -9.64
CA GLY A 305 0.85 14.79 -9.54
C GLY A 305 1.07 16.10 -10.29
N GLY A 306 2.30 16.40 -10.73
CA GLY A 306 2.62 17.58 -11.54
C GLY A 306 2.61 17.33 -13.05
N LEU A 307 2.33 16.10 -13.51
CA LEU A 307 2.39 15.75 -14.93
C LEU A 307 1.28 16.41 -15.78
N ASP A 308 0.13 16.69 -15.18
CA ASP A 308 -1.00 17.37 -15.84
C ASP A 308 -0.63 18.81 -16.25
N ALA A 309 0.21 19.48 -15.46
CA ALA A 309 0.66 20.84 -15.67
C ALA A 309 1.90 20.96 -16.58
N VAL A 310 2.49 19.85 -17.05
CA VAL A 310 3.67 19.91 -17.93
C VAL A 310 3.26 20.47 -19.30
N PRO A 311 3.77 21.66 -19.69
CA PRO A 311 3.47 22.23 -21.00
C PRO A 311 4.22 21.47 -22.08
N ALA A 312 3.59 21.29 -23.24
CA ALA A 312 4.28 20.79 -24.42
C ALA A 312 5.40 21.75 -24.84
N GLY A 313 6.62 21.22 -24.87
CA GLY A 313 7.82 21.97 -25.23
C GLY A 313 9.04 21.06 -25.25
N ALA A 314 10.19 21.61 -25.65
CA ALA A 314 11.44 20.85 -25.75
C ALA A 314 11.89 20.22 -24.41
N THR A 315 11.43 20.76 -23.28
CA THR A 315 11.75 20.26 -21.93
C THR A 315 10.75 19.23 -21.41
N ALA A 316 9.61 19.02 -22.08
CA ALA A 316 8.55 18.14 -21.61
C ALA A 316 9.03 16.68 -21.40
N PRO A 317 9.74 16.04 -22.36
CA PRO A 317 10.21 14.67 -22.17
C PRO A 317 11.13 14.51 -20.95
N ARG A 318 12.01 15.50 -20.71
CA ARG A 318 12.91 15.49 -19.54
C ARG A 318 12.16 15.64 -18.22
N ARG A 319 11.12 16.48 -18.18
CA ARG A 319 10.29 16.66 -16.97
C ARG A 319 9.46 15.41 -16.67
N ILE A 320 8.88 14.80 -17.70
CA ILE A 320 8.11 13.55 -17.58
C ILE A 320 9.01 12.42 -17.07
N GLU A 321 10.20 12.27 -17.65
CA GLU A 321 11.20 11.29 -17.20
C GLU A 321 11.68 11.57 -15.76
N SER A 322 11.92 12.83 -15.40
CA SER A 322 12.28 13.20 -14.01
C SER A 322 11.20 12.79 -13.02
N ALA A 323 9.93 13.12 -13.32
CA ALA A 323 8.80 12.75 -12.48
C ALA A 323 8.66 11.21 -12.35
N ALA A 324 8.86 10.47 -13.44
CA ALA A 324 8.86 9.01 -13.43
C ALA A 324 10.00 8.44 -12.55
N GLN A 325 11.20 9.00 -12.67
CA GLN A 325 12.36 8.60 -11.87
C GLN A 325 12.19 8.93 -10.39
N GLU A 326 11.65 10.10 -10.06
CA GLU A 326 11.34 10.52 -8.69
C GLU A 326 10.28 9.61 -8.07
N ALA A 327 9.21 9.29 -8.80
CA ALA A 327 8.18 8.36 -8.34
C ALA A 327 8.75 6.95 -8.08
N LYS A 328 9.62 6.47 -8.98
CA LYS A 328 10.30 5.19 -8.84
C LYS A 328 11.31 5.19 -7.69
N ALA A 329 12.03 6.28 -7.48
CA ALA A 329 12.97 6.44 -6.37
C ALA A 329 12.25 6.44 -5.02
N ALA A 330 11.15 7.20 -4.90
CA ALA A 330 10.30 7.21 -3.71
C ALA A 330 9.79 5.80 -3.36
N MET A 331 9.34 5.05 -4.37
CA MET A 331 8.89 3.66 -4.19
C MET A 331 10.01 2.70 -3.80
N ARG A 332 11.24 2.91 -4.30
CA ARG A 332 12.41 2.09 -3.94
C ARG A 332 12.89 2.35 -2.52
N GLU A 333 12.83 3.60 -2.07
CA GLU A 333 13.25 4.02 -0.72
C GLU A 333 12.43 3.33 0.39
N ALA A 334 11.16 3.01 0.13
CA ALA A 334 10.35 2.23 1.06
C ALA A 334 10.80 0.77 1.23
N HIS A 335 11.72 0.26 0.39
CA HIS A 335 12.16 -1.14 0.41
C HIS A 335 11.01 -2.17 0.45
N PRO A 336 10.02 -2.10 -0.46
CA PRO A 336 8.84 -2.98 -0.41
C PRO A 336 9.21 -4.47 -0.48
N GLU A 337 10.28 -4.82 -1.19
CA GLU A 337 10.81 -6.20 -1.24
C GLU A 337 11.44 -6.63 0.10
N GLY A 338 12.08 -5.70 0.80
CA GLY A 338 12.61 -5.96 2.15
C GLY A 338 11.49 -6.19 3.15
N TRP A 339 10.40 -5.40 3.07
CA TRP A 339 9.24 -5.57 3.95
C TRP A 339 8.42 -6.81 3.61
N SER A 340 8.28 -7.17 2.35
CA SER A 340 7.59 -8.42 1.97
C SER A 340 8.35 -9.66 2.48
N LEU A 341 9.69 -9.66 2.38
CA LEU A 341 10.53 -10.69 2.99
C LEU A 341 10.39 -10.69 4.53
N THR A 342 10.40 -9.51 5.15
CA THR A 342 10.21 -9.38 6.60
C THR A 342 8.86 -9.93 7.03
N ALA A 343 7.78 -9.60 6.34
CA ALA A 343 6.45 -10.15 6.61
C ALA A 343 6.42 -11.68 6.43
N GLY A 344 7.07 -12.19 5.37
CA GLY A 344 7.20 -13.62 5.09
C GLY A 344 7.93 -14.41 6.18
N ILE A 345 8.83 -13.77 6.95
CA ILE A 345 9.55 -14.40 8.07
C ILE A 345 8.81 -14.20 9.40
N VAL A 346 8.36 -12.97 9.66
CA VAL A 346 7.85 -12.54 10.96
C VAL A 346 6.45 -13.10 11.24
N VAL A 347 5.61 -13.32 10.22
CA VAL A 347 4.29 -13.94 10.40
C VAL A 347 4.40 -15.42 10.81
N PRO A 348 5.18 -16.28 10.12
CA PRO A 348 5.44 -17.65 10.58
C PRO A 348 6.11 -17.70 11.96
N ALA A 349 7.09 -16.84 12.22
CA ALA A 349 7.75 -16.77 13.53
C ALA A 349 6.76 -16.41 14.66
N GLY A 350 5.85 -15.47 14.41
CA GLY A 350 4.74 -15.16 15.31
C GLY A 350 3.81 -16.36 15.53
N GLY A 351 3.47 -17.09 14.46
CA GLY A 351 2.67 -18.31 14.54
C GLY A 351 3.31 -19.40 15.42
N VAL A 352 4.61 -19.63 15.25
CA VAL A 352 5.39 -20.55 16.11
C VAL A 352 5.39 -20.09 17.56
N GLY A 353 5.56 -18.78 17.81
CA GLY A 353 5.47 -18.19 19.15
C GLY A 353 4.10 -18.39 19.80
N ALA A 354 3.01 -18.22 19.03
CA ALA A 354 1.65 -18.47 19.49
C ALA A 354 1.44 -19.92 19.93
N LEU A 355 1.89 -20.87 19.10
CA LEU A 355 1.83 -22.31 19.43
C LEU A 355 2.68 -22.64 20.66
N ALA A 356 3.90 -22.10 20.76
CA ALA A 356 4.77 -22.28 21.91
C ALA A 356 4.15 -21.74 23.22
N CYS A 357 3.43 -20.61 23.17
CA CYS A 357 2.68 -20.10 24.31
C CYS A 357 1.57 -21.08 24.75
N GLY A 358 0.85 -21.69 23.80
CA GLY A 358 -0.16 -22.71 24.10
C GLY A 358 0.45 -23.97 24.73
N VAL A 359 1.53 -24.49 24.13
CA VAL A 359 2.22 -25.72 24.59
C VAL A 359 2.85 -25.52 25.98
N THR A 360 3.51 -24.39 26.22
CA THR A 360 4.11 -24.10 27.54
C THR A 360 3.06 -24.07 28.65
N LEU A 361 1.89 -23.48 28.39
CA LEU A 361 0.77 -23.48 29.34
C LEU A 361 0.15 -24.87 29.52
N PHE A 362 0.06 -25.66 28.45
CA PHE A 362 -0.38 -27.05 28.53
C PHE A 362 0.54 -27.88 29.44
N LEU A 363 1.86 -27.70 29.31
CA LEU A 363 2.84 -28.39 30.16
C LEU A 363 2.72 -27.98 31.63
N TYR A 364 2.44 -26.71 31.93
CA TYR A 364 2.18 -26.25 33.31
C TYR A 364 0.83 -26.72 33.88
N GLY A 365 -0.15 -26.98 33.03
CA GLY A 365 -1.47 -27.46 33.42
C GLY A 365 -1.55 -28.97 33.64
N ARG A 366 -0.50 -29.73 33.30
CA ARG A 366 -0.48 -31.19 33.48
C ARG A 366 -0.50 -31.49 34.99
N PRO A 367 -1.44 -32.32 35.48
CA PRO A 367 -1.44 -32.71 36.88
C PRO A 367 -0.09 -33.37 37.17
N TYR A 368 0.71 -32.75 38.05
CA TYR A 368 1.86 -33.43 38.60
C TYR A 368 1.34 -34.74 39.17
N PRO A 369 1.92 -35.90 38.80
CA PRO A 369 1.50 -37.17 39.38
C PRO A 369 1.58 -36.98 40.88
N ALA A 370 0.41 -36.91 41.53
CA ALA A 370 0.33 -36.69 42.95
C ALA A 370 1.24 -37.75 43.57
N VAL A 371 2.25 -37.30 44.33
CA VAL A 371 3.13 -38.20 45.08
C VAL A 371 2.17 -39.15 45.78
N ARG A 372 2.14 -40.40 45.30
CA ARG A 372 1.24 -41.44 45.78
C ARG A 372 1.55 -41.51 47.26
N THR A 373 0.73 -40.87 48.09
CA THR A 373 0.94 -40.84 49.53
C THR A 373 0.96 -42.30 49.91
N ARG A 374 2.16 -42.78 50.22
CA ARG A 374 2.46 -44.17 50.55
C ARG A 374 1.66 -44.44 51.82
N ARG A 375 0.41 -44.86 51.65
CA ARG A 375 -0.48 -45.26 52.73
C ARG A 375 0.26 -46.42 53.38
N LYS A 376 0.93 -46.13 54.49
CA LYS A 376 1.51 -47.15 55.35
C LYS A 376 0.33 -48.04 55.76
N LEU A 377 0.19 -49.17 55.08
CA LEU A 377 -0.41 -50.36 55.65
C LEU A 377 0.46 -50.71 56.85
N ARG A 378 0.08 -50.17 57.99
CA ARG A 378 0.54 -50.59 59.30
C ARG A 378 -0.74 -50.88 60.08
N ASN A 379 -0.87 -52.14 60.46
CA ASN A 379 -1.90 -52.77 61.30
C ASN A 379 -3.06 -53.45 60.54
N ALA A 380 -2.81 -54.69 60.13
CA ALA A 380 -3.57 -55.84 60.62
C ALA A 380 -2.58 -56.98 60.84
#